data_AF-B8ZWS0-F1
#
_entry.id   AF-B8ZWS0-F1
#
_cell.length_a   1.000
_cell.length_b   1.000
_cell.length_c   1.000
_cell.angle_alpha   90.00
_cell.angle_beta   90.00
_cell.angle_gamma   90.00
#
_symmetry.space_group_name_H-M   'P 1'
#
loop_
_entity.id
_entity.type
_entity.pdbx_description
1 polymer ?
#
loop_
_entity_poly.entity_id
_entity_poly.type
_entity_poly.pdbx_seq_one_letter_code
_entity_poly.pdbx_strand_id
1 'polypeptide(L)'
;YWSVQCGRIHSDDRRYGVRAASHTSFMWLTIAKDSATFTVSGTRTVRYGAGSTWVEKSVSGSGQCTTTFFGGHPAAGVAKVCQLLQGTATLLWRVVSLAGAEFEEGILPGTYSSNYIYPSADSATYYKNKGMNLVRLSFRCERLQPTLNQVFDANELSRLTGFVNAVTATGQTVLLDPHNYARYYGNVIGSSAVPNSAYADFWRLLATQFKGNPRVIFGLMNEPYSMPTEQWLSGANAALATIRSANASNVL
;
A
#
# COMPACT_ATOMS: atom_id res chain seq x y z
N TYR A 1 -12.72 8.77 -15.43
CA TYR A 1 -12.62 10.21 -15.08
C TYR A 1 -12.23 10.34 -13.62
N TRP A 2 -10.93 10.51 -13.36
CA TRP A 2 -10.33 11.24 -12.23
C TRP A 2 -8.82 11.27 -12.50
N SER A 3 -8.40 12.11 -13.44
CA SER A 3 -6.99 12.49 -13.60
C SER A 3 -6.77 13.77 -12.81
N VAL A 4 -5.91 13.73 -11.79
CA VAL A 4 -5.40 14.93 -11.16
C VAL A 4 -4.20 15.40 -11.98
N GLN A 5 -4.40 16.41 -12.83
CA GLN A 5 -3.31 17.13 -13.50
C GLN A 5 -2.47 17.87 -12.45
N CYS A 6 -1.18 17.55 -12.35
CA CYS A 6 -0.25 18.30 -11.51
C CYS A 6 0.41 19.41 -12.35
N GLY A 7 0.02 20.66 -12.07
CA GLY A 7 0.57 21.86 -12.71
C GLY A 7 2.01 22.16 -12.28
N ARG A 8 2.80 22.61 -13.25
CA ARG A 8 4.20 23.04 -13.12
C ARG A 8 4.26 24.37 -12.34
N ILE A 9 4.99 24.42 -11.22
CA ILE A 9 5.30 25.68 -10.51
C ILE A 9 6.82 25.78 -10.32
N HIS A 10 7.35 26.96 -10.69
CA HIS A 10 8.75 27.35 -10.67
C HIS A 10 9.34 27.42 -9.26
N SER A 11 10.66 27.24 -9.23
CA SER A 11 11.63 27.29 -8.14
C SER A 11 11.53 28.52 -7.24
N ASP A 12 11.60 28.31 -5.92
CA ASP A 12 12.69 28.75 -5.02
C ASP A 12 12.30 28.34 -3.59
N ASP A 13 13.20 27.75 -2.81
CA ASP A 13 13.53 28.16 -1.43
C ASP A 13 14.37 27.11 -0.68
N ARG A 14 15.21 27.67 0.19
CA ARG A 14 16.41 27.16 0.82
C ARG A 14 16.15 26.13 1.93
N ARG A 15 17.17 25.28 2.07
CA ARG A 15 17.59 24.46 3.23
C ARG A 15 16.78 24.64 4.53
N TYR A 16 16.03 23.60 4.92
CA TYR A 16 15.90 23.19 6.32
C TYR A 16 15.81 21.67 6.39
N GLY A 17 16.79 21.04 7.05
CA GLY A 17 16.80 19.60 7.30
C GLY A 17 15.75 19.25 8.33
N VAL A 18 14.66 18.61 7.89
CA VAL A 18 13.65 18.05 8.79
C VAL A 18 13.89 16.54 8.82
N ARG A 19 14.38 16.01 9.95
CA ARG A 19 14.33 14.57 10.22
C ARG A 19 12.87 14.14 10.15
N ALA A 20 12.56 13.16 9.30
CA ALA A 20 11.23 12.59 9.21
C ALA A 20 10.82 12.02 10.58
N ALA A 21 9.90 12.71 11.27
CA ALA A 21 9.30 12.20 12.49
C ALA A 21 8.41 11.01 12.13
N SER A 22 8.65 9.88 12.79
CA SER A 22 7.68 8.80 12.91
C SER A 22 6.36 9.39 13.42
N HIS A 23 5.31 9.31 12.61
CA HIS A 23 3.97 9.69 13.05
C HIS A 23 3.37 8.50 13.80
N THR A 24 3.57 8.47 15.11
CA THR A 24 2.89 7.51 15.99
C THR A 24 1.43 7.92 16.08
N SER A 25 0.56 7.18 15.39
CA SER A 25 -0.89 7.30 15.60
C SER A 25 -1.24 6.50 16.85
N PHE A 26 -1.91 7.14 17.80
CA PHE A 26 -2.46 6.45 18.97
C PHE A 26 -3.80 5.83 18.59
N MET A 27 -3.92 4.52 18.75
CA MET A 27 -5.17 3.82 18.49
C MET A 27 -6.02 3.81 19.76
N TRP A 28 -7.23 4.37 19.66
CA TRP A 28 -8.15 4.54 20.78
C TRP A 28 -9.43 3.73 20.56
N LEU A 29 -9.75 2.84 21.49
CA LEU A 29 -10.97 2.02 21.46
C LEU A 29 -12.02 2.61 22.40
N THR A 30 -13.23 2.91 21.93
CA THR A 30 -14.34 3.31 22.81
C THR A 30 -14.75 2.17 23.72
N ILE A 31 -14.67 2.40 25.03
CA ILE A 31 -14.98 1.42 26.09
C ILE A 31 -16.23 1.76 26.89
N ALA A 32 -16.66 3.02 26.91
CA ALA A 32 -17.87 3.46 27.60
C ALA A 32 -18.42 4.75 26.99
N LYS A 33 -19.76 4.88 27.02
CA LYS A 33 -20.48 6.12 26.75
C LYS A 33 -20.54 6.98 28.02
N ASP A 34 -20.93 8.25 27.90
CA ASP A 34 -21.06 9.17 29.03
C ASP A 34 -21.85 8.54 30.19
N SER A 35 -21.33 8.72 31.40
CA SER A 35 -21.86 8.14 32.65
C SER A 35 -21.80 6.61 32.79
N ALA A 36 -21.41 5.85 31.77
CA ALA A 36 -21.28 4.40 31.88
C ALA A 36 -20.01 3.99 32.65
N THR A 37 -20.06 2.83 33.30
CA THR A 37 -18.90 2.17 33.91
C THR A 37 -18.04 1.51 32.84
N PHE A 38 -16.74 1.39 33.13
CA PHE A 38 -15.80 0.59 32.34
C PHE A 38 -14.82 -0.15 33.25
N THR A 39 -14.19 -1.20 32.74
CA THR A 39 -13.12 -1.93 33.43
C THR A 39 -11.95 -2.13 32.48
N VAL A 40 -10.73 -1.96 32.97
CA VAL A 40 -9.48 -2.19 32.24
C VAL A 40 -8.62 -3.22 32.97
N SER A 41 -7.92 -4.07 32.22
CA SER A 41 -6.96 -5.02 32.77
C SER A 41 -5.57 -4.38 32.92
N GLY A 42 -4.97 -4.50 34.11
CA GLY A 42 -3.72 -3.83 34.45
C GLY A 42 -3.83 -2.30 34.42
N THR A 43 -2.68 -1.62 34.46
CA THR A 43 -2.62 -0.16 34.31
C THR A 43 -2.69 0.21 32.82
N ARG A 44 -3.62 1.10 32.47
CA ARG A 44 -3.87 1.54 31.10
C ARG A 44 -4.16 3.03 31.03
N THR A 45 -3.82 3.67 29.91
CA THR A 45 -4.25 5.04 29.62
C THR A 45 -5.65 5.05 29.03
N VAL A 46 -6.57 5.77 29.68
CA VAL A 46 -7.93 6.01 29.21
C VAL A 46 -8.10 7.51 28.99
N ARG A 47 -8.83 7.91 27.95
CA ARG A 47 -9.20 9.31 27.72
C ARG A 47 -10.70 9.51 27.74
N TYR A 48 -11.15 10.66 28.23
CA TYR A 48 -12.55 11.09 28.24
C TYR A 48 -12.69 12.38 27.45
N GLY A 49 -13.67 12.46 26.55
CA GLY A 49 -13.81 13.62 25.69
C GLY A 49 -14.69 13.40 24.47
N ALA A 50 -14.62 14.37 23.55
CA ALA A 50 -15.31 14.37 22.28
C ALA A 50 -14.55 15.24 21.26
N GLY A 51 -14.62 14.88 19.98
CA GLY A 51 -13.96 15.64 18.90
C GLY A 51 -12.45 15.74 19.10
N SER A 52 -11.94 16.96 19.20
CA SER A 52 -10.51 17.26 19.41
C SER A 52 -10.12 17.49 20.87
N THR A 53 -11.07 17.47 21.82
CA THR A 53 -10.79 17.81 23.23
C THR A 53 -10.94 16.60 24.13
N TRP A 54 -9.85 16.24 24.82
CA TRP A 54 -9.73 15.01 25.60
C TRP A 54 -8.94 15.24 26.90
N VAL A 55 -9.34 14.55 27.97
CA VAL A 55 -8.59 14.44 29.22
C VAL A 55 -8.13 12.99 29.37
N GLU A 56 -6.83 12.78 29.53
CA GLU A 56 -6.24 11.44 29.70
C GLU A 56 -5.98 11.13 31.17
N LYS A 57 -6.13 9.87 31.56
CA LYS A 57 -5.89 9.37 32.90
C LYS A 57 -5.35 7.94 32.85
N SER A 58 -4.37 7.65 33.70
CA SER A 58 -3.94 6.28 33.96
C SER A 58 -4.92 5.61 34.91
N VAL A 59 -5.49 4.47 34.52
CA VAL A 59 -6.53 3.73 35.25
C VAL A 59 -6.08 2.28 35.46
N SER A 60 -6.33 1.74 36.64
CA SER A 60 -6.19 0.30 36.93
C SER A 60 -7.50 -0.21 37.52
N GLY A 61 -8.07 -1.27 36.95
CA GLY A 61 -9.37 -1.80 37.37
C GLY A 61 -10.57 -1.04 36.77
N SER A 62 -11.58 -0.73 37.59
CA SER A 62 -12.83 -0.12 37.13
C SER A 62 -12.86 1.39 37.28
N GLY A 63 -13.60 2.05 36.40
CA GLY A 63 -13.82 3.50 36.42
C GLY A 63 -15.20 3.87 35.87
N GLN A 64 -15.52 5.16 35.95
CA GLN A 64 -16.73 5.72 35.34
C GLN A 64 -16.40 6.79 34.33
N CYS A 65 -17.18 6.83 33.26
CA CYS A 65 -16.99 7.77 32.17
C CYS A 65 -17.63 9.13 32.47
N THR A 66 -17.09 9.83 33.48
CA THR A 66 -17.66 11.08 34.00
C THR A 66 -16.59 12.14 34.22
N THR A 67 -17.01 13.41 34.20
CA THR A 67 -16.17 14.58 34.55
C THR A 67 -15.52 14.43 35.93
N THR A 68 -16.27 13.95 36.93
CA THR A 68 -15.78 13.71 38.29
C THR A 68 -14.65 12.71 38.32
N PHE A 69 -14.77 11.60 37.58
CA PHE A 69 -13.72 10.56 37.56
C PHE A 69 -12.44 11.05 36.87
N PHE A 70 -12.55 11.82 35.80
CA PHE A 70 -11.41 12.34 35.03
C PHE A 70 -10.86 13.68 35.56
N GLY A 71 -11.53 14.33 36.52
CA GLY A 71 -11.08 15.57 37.15
C GLY A 71 -11.11 16.79 36.23
N GLY A 72 -11.83 16.72 35.11
CA GLY A 72 -11.90 17.78 34.10
C GLY A 72 -13.09 17.63 33.17
N HIS A 73 -13.61 18.76 32.68
CA HIS A 73 -14.70 18.78 31.71
C HIS A 73 -14.17 19.13 30.31
N PRO A 74 -13.88 18.14 29.46
CA PRO A 74 -13.24 18.36 28.15
C PRO A 74 -14.16 19.06 27.14
N ALA A 75 -15.48 19.04 27.29
CA ALA A 75 -16.40 19.66 26.34
C ALA A 75 -17.78 19.94 26.97
N ALA A 76 -18.27 21.17 26.94
CA ALA A 76 -19.61 21.49 27.44
C ALA A 76 -20.69 21.20 26.37
N GLY A 77 -21.85 20.70 26.80
CA GLY A 77 -23.02 20.52 25.91
C GLY A 77 -22.97 19.38 24.90
N VAL A 78 -21.91 18.55 24.90
CA VAL A 78 -21.74 17.41 23.96
C VAL A 78 -21.57 16.10 24.72
N ALA A 79 -22.22 15.04 24.24
CA ALA A 79 -22.06 13.68 24.77
C ALA A 79 -20.61 13.20 24.60
N LYS A 80 -20.00 12.73 25.70
CA LYS A 80 -18.61 12.26 25.70
C LYS A 80 -18.54 10.74 25.70
N VAL A 81 -17.35 10.26 25.40
CA VAL A 81 -17.01 8.83 25.48
C VAL A 81 -15.68 8.64 26.19
N CYS A 82 -15.49 7.44 26.72
CA CYS A 82 -14.22 7.00 27.24
C CYS A 82 -13.57 6.05 26.25
N GLN A 83 -12.29 6.28 25.98
CA GLN A 83 -11.52 5.47 25.06
C GLN A 83 -10.26 4.94 25.74
N LEU A 84 -9.97 3.67 25.54
CA LEU A 84 -8.78 2.99 26.00
C LEU A 84 -7.68 3.09 24.94
N LEU A 85 -6.47 3.48 25.35
CA LEU A 85 -5.31 3.41 24.48
C LEU A 85 -4.96 1.93 24.22
N GLN A 86 -5.09 1.50 22.97
CA GLN A 86 -4.72 0.15 22.54
C GLN A 86 -3.22 0.02 22.22
N GLY A 87 -2.53 1.15 22.00
CA GLY A 87 -1.11 1.23 21.71
C GLY A 87 -0.78 2.31 20.67
N THR A 88 0.50 2.44 20.32
CA THR A 88 0.95 3.20 19.15
C THR A 88 0.89 2.29 17.94
N ALA A 89 -0.12 2.46 17.08
CA ALA A 89 -0.14 1.80 15.79
C ALA A 89 0.77 2.60 14.85
N THR A 90 1.94 2.06 14.54
CA THR A 90 2.68 2.53 13.36
C THR A 90 2.04 1.88 12.15
N LEU A 91 1.38 2.70 11.32
CA LEU A 91 1.05 2.25 9.98
C LEU A 91 2.38 1.92 9.29
N LEU A 92 2.61 0.62 9.05
CA LEU A 92 3.83 0.14 8.43
C LEU A 92 4.06 0.80 7.08
N TRP A 93 2.97 0.99 6.32
CA TRP A 93 2.99 1.56 4.98
C TRP A 93 2.08 2.78 4.85
N ARG A 94 2.64 3.86 4.30
CA ARG A 94 1.97 5.06 3.81
C ARG A 94 2.27 5.13 2.32
N VAL A 95 1.24 4.94 1.53
CA VAL A 95 1.37 4.54 0.12
C VAL A 95 1.10 5.71 -0.80
N VAL A 96 1.88 5.82 -1.87
CA VAL A 96 1.54 6.59 -3.07
C VAL A 96 1.56 5.68 -4.29
N SER A 97 0.56 5.78 -5.16
CA SER A 97 0.57 5.12 -6.46
C SER A 97 1.20 6.06 -7.49
N LEU A 98 2.25 5.58 -8.18
CA LEU A 98 2.87 6.30 -9.28
C LEU A 98 2.50 5.60 -10.60
N ALA A 99 1.55 6.22 -11.29
CA ALA A 99 1.04 5.80 -12.57
C ALA A 99 1.99 6.17 -13.72
N GLY A 100 1.82 5.51 -14.86
CA GLY A 100 2.49 5.83 -16.12
C GLY A 100 2.79 4.57 -16.92
N ALA A 101 3.33 3.52 -16.28
CA ALA A 101 3.81 2.32 -16.99
C ALA A 101 2.64 1.41 -17.43
N GLU A 102 1.45 1.65 -16.88
CA GLU A 102 0.19 1.00 -17.23
C GLU A 102 -0.63 1.71 -18.30
N PHE A 103 -0.32 2.97 -18.64
CA PHE A 103 -1.12 3.82 -19.54
C PHE A 103 -1.34 3.21 -20.93
N GLU A 104 -2.39 3.66 -21.62
CA GLU A 104 -2.74 3.24 -22.99
C GLU A 104 -2.90 1.71 -23.12
N GLU A 105 -3.72 1.10 -22.27
CA GLU A 105 -3.95 -0.36 -22.27
C GLU A 105 -4.60 -0.91 -23.56
N GLY A 106 -5.16 -0.02 -24.40
CA GLY A 106 -5.65 -0.37 -25.74
C GLY A 106 -4.55 -0.49 -26.80
N ILE A 107 -3.32 -0.07 -26.49
CA ILE A 107 -2.18 -0.06 -27.41
C ILE A 107 -1.02 -0.86 -26.77
N LEU A 108 -1.00 -2.16 -27.07
CA LEU A 108 -0.03 -3.13 -26.52
C LEU A 108 0.83 -3.75 -27.63
N PRO A 109 2.17 -3.82 -27.46
CA PRO A 109 2.94 -3.37 -26.30
C PRO A 109 3.04 -1.84 -26.18
N GLY A 110 2.76 -1.10 -27.27
CA GLY A 110 2.90 0.35 -27.32
C GLY A 110 4.37 0.80 -27.32
N THR A 111 4.58 2.11 -27.48
CA THR A 111 5.90 2.73 -27.55
C THR A 111 6.20 3.50 -26.27
N TYR A 112 7.31 3.17 -25.61
CA TYR A 112 7.81 3.92 -24.46
C TYR A 112 8.07 5.38 -24.82
N SER A 113 7.79 6.31 -23.89
CA SER A 113 7.84 7.77 -24.10
C SER A 113 6.76 8.35 -25.03
N SER A 114 5.84 7.52 -25.54
CA SER A 114 4.67 7.98 -26.28
C SER A 114 3.38 7.46 -25.66
N ASN A 115 3.18 6.13 -25.64
CA ASN A 115 1.98 5.52 -25.08
C ASN A 115 2.07 5.33 -23.56
N TYR A 116 3.27 5.19 -23.02
CA TYR A 116 3.50 5.00 -21.59
C TYR A 116 4.87 5.51 -21.17
N ILE A 117 5.04 5.76 -19.88
CA ILE A 117 6.29 6.20 -19.26
C ILE A 117 6.51 5.46 -17.95
N TYR A 118 7.75 5.40 -17.46
CA TYR A 118 7.97 5.06 -16.05
C TYR A 118 8.02 6.36 -15.24
N PRO A 119 7.46 6.38 -14.01
CA PRO A 119 7.68 7.49 -13.10
C PRO A 119 9.17 7.67 -12.80
N SER A 120 9.59 8.87 -12.43
CA SER A 120 10.98 9.11 -12.03
C SER A 120 11.21 8.77 -10.56
N ALA A 121 12.45 8.46 -10.21
CA ALA A 121 12.86 8.30 -8.80
C ALA A 121 12.71 9.61 -8.01
N ASP A 122 12.77 10.77 -8.68
CA ASP A 122 12.53 12.08 -8.07
C ASP A 122 11.07 12.23 -7.63
N SER A 123 10.10 11.72 -8.41
CA SER A 123 8.70 11.68 -8.00
C SER A 123 8.52 10.85 -6.73
N ALA A 124 9.15 9.67 -6.63
CA ALA A 124 9.12 8.85 -5.41
C ALA A 124 9.75 9.58 -4.21
N THR A 125 10.89 10.26 -4.43
CA THR A 125 11.60 11.05 -3.42
C THR A 125 10.77 12.23 -2.93
N TYR A 126 10.03 12.91 -3.82
CA TYR A 126 9.10 13.96 -3.44
C TYR A 126 8.06 13.46 -2.43
N TYR A 127 7.41 12.33 -2.72
CA TYR A 127 6.42 11.75 -1.80
C TYR A 127 7.06 11.18 -0.52
N LYS A 128 8.30 10.70 -0.60
CA LYS A 128 9.09 10.33 0.57
C LYS A 128 9.22 11.49 1.55
N ASN A 129 9.56 12.67 1.04
CA ASN A 129 9.72 13.89 1.83
C ASN A 129 8.38 14.40 2.40
N LYS A 130 7.25 13.92 1.85
CA LYS A 130 5.90 14.13 2.39
C LYS A 130 5.46 13.02 3.37
N GLY A 131 6.34 12.08 3.69
CA GLY A 131 6.11 11.03 4.68
C GLY A 131 5.62 9.69 4.13
N MET A 132 5.55 9.51 2.80
CA MET A 132 5.21 8.22 2.18
C MET A 132 6.42 7.28 2.19
N ASN A 133 6.22 6.00 2.50
CA ASN A 133 7.30 5.02 2.57
C ASN A 133 7.08 3.77 1.68
N LEU A 134 5.91 3.66 1.04
CA LEU A 134 5.61 2.66 0.02
C LEU A 134 5.20 3.34 -1.28
N VAL A 135 5.79 2.91 -2.40
CA VAL A 135 5.41 3.31 -3.74
C VAL A 135 4.72 2.13 -4.42
N ARG A 136 3.47 2.29 -4.83
CA ARG A 136 2.79 1.33 -5.70
C ARG A 136 3.08 1.70 -7.16
N LEU A 137 3.72 0.78 -7.89
CA LEU A 137 4.06 0.93 -9.29
C LEU A 137 3.13 0.05 -10.13
N SER A 138 2.18 0.68 -10.81
CA SER A 138 1.31 0.04 -11.79
C SER A 138 2.08 -0.18 -13.10
N PHE A 139 2.01 -1.38 -13.69
CA PHE A 139 2.61 -1.70 -14.99
C PHE A 139 1.81 -2.79 -15.71
N ARG A 140 2.04 -3.03 -17.01
CA ARG A 140 1.32 -4.08 -17.79
C ARG A 140 2.11 -5.38 -17.91
N CYS A 141 1.46 -6.51 -17.68
CA CYS A 141 1.98 -7.84 -17.98
C CYS A 141 2.38 -7.97 -19.46
N GLU A 142 1.56 -7.47 -20.38
CA GLU A 142 1.79 -7.60 -21.84
C GLU A 142 3.02 -6.85 -22.34
N ARG A 143 3.47 -5.83 -21.59
CA ARG A 143 4.71 -5.11 -21.89
C ARG A 143 5.92 -5.87 -21.35
N LEU A 144 5.82 -6.36 -20.11
CA LEU A 144 6.93 -7.05 -19.46
C LEU A 144 7.15 -8.46 -20.02
N GLN A 145 6.07 -9.19 -20.31
CA GLN A 145 6.08 -10.52 -20.92
C GLN A 145 5.15 -10.52 -22.15
N PRO A 146 5.63 -10.09 -23.34
CA PRO A 146 4.78 -10.00 -24.53
C PRO A 146 4.25 -11.33 -25.05
N THR A 147 4.85 -12.44 -24.64
CA THR A 147 4.39 -13.79 -24.99
C THR A 147 4.40 -14.67 -23.75
N LEU A 148 3.27 -15.30 -23.45
CA LEU A 148 3.11 -16.17 -22.27
C LEU A 148 4.19 -17.26 -22.26
N ASN A 149 4.73 -17.53 -21.07
CA ASN A 149 5.77 -18.54 -20.81
C ASN A 149 7.12 -18.28 -21.49
N GLN A 150 7.34 -17.09 -22.04
CA GLN A 150 8.64 -16.66 -22.55
C GLN A 150 9.37 -15.78 -21.54
N VAL A 151 10.67 -15.55 -21.79
CA VAL A 151 11.43 -14.57 -21.02
C VAL A 151 10.79 -13.18 -21.12
N PHE A 152 11.06 -12.33 -20.13
CA PHE A 152 10.62 -10.94 -20.16
C PHE A 152 11.31 -10.17 -21.29
N ASP A 153 10.61 -9.16 -21.81
CA ASP A 153 11.21 -8.16 -22.68
C ASP A 153 12.36 -7.47 -21.94
N ALA A 154 13.55 -7.50 -22.52
CA ALA A 154 14.75 -7.04 -21.85
C ALA A 154 14.73 -5.53 -21.57
N ASN A 155 14.17 -4.74 -22.48
CA ASN A 155 14.10 -3.30 -22.32
C ASN A 155 13.09 -2.93 -21.23
N GLU A 156 11.94 -3.59 -21.21
CA GLU A 156 10.91 -3.35 -20.21
C GLU A 156 11.34 -3.82 -18.83
N LEU A 157 11.99 -4.99 -18.73
CA LEU A 157 12.61 -5.44 -17.49
C LEU A 157 13.67 -4.45 -17.01
N SER A 158 14.48 -3.87 -17.90
CA SER A 158 15.48 -2.86 -17.54
C SER A 158 14.83 -1.59 -16.97
N ARG A 159 13.69 -1.14 -17.51
CA ARG A 159 12.96 0.02 -16.97
C ARG A 159 12.37 -0.27 -15.60
N LEU A 160 11.71 -1.42 -15.46
CA LEU A 160 11.11 -1.86 -14.20
C LEU A 160 12.16 -1.98 -13.10
N THR A 161 13.25 -2.72 -13.37
CA THR A 161 14.34 -2.93 -12.41
C THR A 161 15.08 -1.64 -12.09
N GLY A 162 15.31 -0.77 -13.09
CA GLY A 162 15.92 0.55 -12.90
C GLY A 162 15.13 1.41 -11.93
N PHE A 163 13.81 1.52 -12.11
CA PHE A 163 12.93 2.25 -11.20
C PHE A 163 12.92 1.64 -9.79
N VAL A 164 12.71 0.32 -9.68
CA VAL A 164 12.65 -0.37 -8.38
C VAL A 164 13.94 -0.19 -7.60
N ASN A 165 15.09 -0.38 -8.24
CA ASN A 165 16.40 -0.24 -7.60
C ASN A 165 16.64 1.20 -7.15
N ALA A 166 16.32 2.19 -7.99
CA ALA A 166 16.47 3.61 -7.64
C ALA A 166 15.61 3.98 -6.42
N VAL A 167 14.34 3.57 -6.39
CA VAL A 167 13.44 3.88 -5.25
C VAL A 167 13.87 3.14 -3.99
N THR A 168 14.17 1.85 -4.09
CA THR A 168 14.53 1.02 -2.92
C THR A 168 15.90 1.38 -2.33
N ALA A 169 16.83 1.91 -3.13
CA ALA A 169 18.10 2.46 -2.65
C ALA A 169 17.91 3.66 -1.70
N THR A 170 16.78 4.38 -1.82
CA THR A 170 16.45 5.47 -0.87
C THR A 170 15.88 4.95 0.47
N GLY A 171 15.63 3.65 0.59
CA GLY A 171 15.02 3.03 1.76
C GLY A 171 13.49 2.92 1.71
N GLN A 172 12.82 3.48 0.69
CA GLN A 172 11.40 3.25 0.41
C GLN A 172 11.15 1.84 -0.12
N THR A 173 9.93 1.34 0.06
CA THR A 173 9.49 0.05 -0.49
C THR A 173 8.72 0.27 -1.78
N VAL A 174 8.76 -0.70 -2.69
CA VAL A 174 7.99 -0.70 -3.94
C VAL A 174 7.03 -1.90 -3.94
N LEU A 175 5.75 -1.63 -4.14
CA LEU A 175 4.73 -2.63 -4.47
C LEU A 175 4.64 -2.71 -5.99
N LEU A 176 5.00 -3.87 -6.54
CA LEU A 176 4.81 -4.20 -7.95
C LEU A 176 3.35 -4.57 -8.16
N ASP A 177 2.68 -3.86 -9.05
CA ASP A 177 1.26 -4.02 -9.36
C ASP A 177 1.07 -4.29 -10.86
N PRO A 178 0.98 -5.55 -11.29
CA PRO A 178 0.51 -5.88 -12.63
C PRO A 178 -0.94 -5.40 -12.76
N HIS A 179 -1.12 -4.32 -13.52
CA HIS A 179 -2.34 -3.53 -13.57
C HIS A 179 -3.27 -4.05 -14.66
N ASN A 180 -3.68 -5.32 -14.51
CA ASN A 180 -4.16 -6.15 -15.61
C ASN A 180 -5.59 -6.69 -15.44
N TYR A 181 -6.25 -6.45 -14.30
CA TYR A 181 -7.65 -6.83 -14.08
C TYR A 181 -7.92 -8.33 -14.28
N ALA A 182 -6.94 -9.15 -13.88
CA ALA A 182 -6.89 -10.59 -14.12
C ALA A 182 -7.05 -11.00 -15.60
N ARG A 183 -6.52 -10.18 -16.51
CA ARG A 183 -6.55 -10.40 -17.96
C ARG A 183 -5.18 -10.22 -18.60
N TYR A 184 -4.97 -10.93 -19.70
CA TYR A 184 -3.80 -10.80 -20.56
C TYR A 184 -4.26 -10.73 -22.02
N TYR A 185 -4.00 -9.60 -22.69
CA TYR A 185 -4.61 -9.26 -23.99
C TYR A 185 -6.13 -9.48 -24.01
N GLY A 186 -6.81 -9.04 -22.94
CA GLY A 186 -8.26 -9.16 -22.78
C GLY A 186 -8.78 -10.53 -22.34
N ASN A 187 -7.98 -11.59 -22.44
CA ASN A 187 -8.38 -12.94 -22.03
C ASN A 187 -8.22 -13.13 -20.51
N VAL A 188 -9.24 -13.70 -19.86
CA VAL A 188 -9.28 -13.89 -18.41
C VAL A 188 -8.31 -15.00 -17.96
N ILE A 189 -7.57 -14.77 -16.88
CA ILE A 189 -6.69 -15.76 -16.25
C ILE A 189 -7.51 -16.98 -15.79
N GLY A 190 -7.03 -18.18 -16.06
CA GLY A 190 -7.71 -19.44 -15.82
C GLY A 190 -8.54 -19.92 -17.01
N SER A 191 -8.66 -19.13 -18.08
CA SER A 191 -9.20 -19.59 -19.36
C SER A 191 -8.22 -20.50 -20.11
N SER A 192 -8.67 -21.13 -21.19
CA SER A 192 -7.80 -21.89 -22.09
C SER A 192 -6.73 -21.02 -22.77
N ALA A 193 -7.05 -19.75 -23.05
CA ALA A 193 -6.11 -18.81 -23.67
C ALA A 193 -5.04 -18.29 -22.68
N VAL A 194 -5.38 -18.21 -21.40
CA VAL A 194 -4.48 -17.75 -20.33
C VAL A 194 -4.58 -18.71 -19.15
N PRO A 195 -3.97 -19.91 -19.23
CA PRO A 195 -4.06 -20.90 -18.16
C PRO A 195 -3.35 -20.40 -16.90
N ASN A 196 -3.77 -20.90 -15.73
CA ASN A 196 -3.15 -20.55 -14.44
C ASN A 196 -1.64 -20.78 -14.42
N SER A 197 -1.13 -21.76 -15.19
CA SER A 197 0.30 -22.03 -15.33
C SER A 197 1.07 -20.87 -15.99
N ALA A 198 0.47 -20.18 -16.96
CA ALA A 198 1.09 -19.04 -17.62
C ALA A 198 1.21 -17.84 -16.68
N TYR A 199 0.16 -17.58 -15.89
CA TYR A 199 0.19 -16.54 -14.87
C TYR A 199 1.16 -16.87 -13.73
N ALA A 200 1.26 -18.15 -13.35
CA ALA A 200 2.25 -18.61 -12.38
C ALA A 200 3.69 -18.46 -12.90
N ASP A 201 3.93 -18.72 -14.19
CA ASP A 201 5.24 -18.52 -14.82
C ASP A 201 5.67 -17.04 -14.84
N PHE A 202 4.75 -16.13 -15.18
CA PHE A 202 4.99 -14.69 -15.06
C PHE A 202 5.50 -14.33 -13.65
N TRP A 203 4.80 -14.81 -12.62
CA TRP A 203 5.20 -14.56 -11.23
C TRP A 203 6.48 -15.28 -10.82
N ARG A 204 6.78 -16.46 -11.39
CA ARG A 204 8.06 -17.15 -11.20
C ARG A 204 9.23 -16.29 -11.64
N LEU A 205 9.15 -15.73 -12.84
CA LEU A 205 10.18 -14.89 -13.44
C LEU A 205 10.36 -13.60 -12.64
N LEU A 206 9.25 -12.94 -12.28
CA LEU A 206 9.28 -11.69 -11.51
C LEU A 206 9.82 -11.90 -10.09
N ALA A 207 9.40 -12.97 -9.41
CA ALA A 207 9.93 -13.33 -8.10
C ALA A 207 11.42 -13.67 -8.16
N THR A 208 11.85 -14.40 -9.20
CA THR A 208 13.28 -14.71 -9.40
C THR A 208 14.11 -13.44 -9.55
N GLN A 209 13.60 -12.44 -10.27
CA GLN A 209 14.25 -11.15 -10.44
C GLN A 209 14.41 -10.38 -9.12
N PHE A 210 13.41 -10.41 -8.24
CA PHE A 210 13.33 -9.50 -7.08
C PHE A 210 13.48 -10.17 -5.70
N LYS A 211 13.65 -11.50 -5.62
CA LYS A 211 13.79 -12.24 -4.35
C LYS A 211 14.90 -11.73 -3.42
N GLY A 212 15.95 -11.11 -3.98
CA GLY A 212 17.06 -10.52 -3.22
C GLY A 212 16.78 -9.12 -2.66
N ASN A 213 15.66 -8.49 -3.02
CA ASN A 213 15.32 -7.14 -2.59
C ASN A 213 14.17 -7.18 -1.56
N PRO A 214 14.46 -7.05 -0.24
CA PRO A 214 13.45 -7.12 0.81
C PRO A 214 12.49 -5.90 0.82
N ARG A 215 12.77 -4.88 0.02
CA ARG A 215 11.93 -3.69 -0.15
C ARG A 215 11.01 -3.79 -1.38
N VAL A 216 10.83 -4.98 -1.92
CA VAL A 216 9.83 -5.26 -2.97
C VAL A 216 8.67 -6.06 -2.38
N ILE A 217 7.45 -5.59 -2.64
CA ILE A 217 6.18 -6.26 -2.33
C ILE A 217 5.56 -6.72 -3.65
N PHE A 218 4.99 -7.91 -3.66
CA PHE A 218 4.32 -8.50 -4.82
C PHE A 218 2.80 -8.36 -4.73
N GLY A 219 2.26 -7.28 -5.29
CA GLY A 219 0.81 -7.15 -5.47
C GLY A 219 0.35 -8.02 -6.63
N LEU A 220 -0.34 -9.13 -6.34
CA LEU A 220 -0.59 -10.17 -7.35
C LEU A 220 -1.28 -9.65 -8.63
N MET A 221 -2.29 -8.81 -8.48
CA MET A 221 -3.07 -8.32 -9.61
C MET A 221 -3.90 -7.13 -9.19
N ASN A 222 -3.95 -6.09 -10.02
CA ASN A 222 -4.93 -5.02 -9.84
C ASN A 222 -6.33 -5.56 -10.17
N GLU A 223 -7.26 -5.44 -9.22
CA GLU A 223 -8.72 -5.50 -9.40
C GLU A 223 -9.25 -6.57 -10.37
N PRO A 224 -9.07 -7.88 -10.09
CA PRO A 224 -9.83 -8.93 -10.78
C PRO A 224 -11.33 -8.64 -10.75
N TYR A 225 -11.99 -8.64 -11.92
CA TYR A 225 -13.43 -8.35 -12.03
C TYR A 225 -14.11 -9.14 -13.16
N SER A 226 -15.43 -9.27 -13.07
CA SER A 226 -16.28 -9.99 -14.04
C SER A 226 -15.74 -11.39 -14.39
N MET A 227 -15.35 -12.14 -13.36
CA MET A 227 -14.93 -13.54 -13.45
C MET A 227 -15.35 -14.27 -12.16
N PRO A 228 -15.50 -15.62 -12.17
CA PRO A 228 -15.78 -16.38 -10.96
C PRO A 228 -14.67 -16.22 -9.90
N THR A 229 -15.07 -16.06 -8.64
CA THR A 229 -14.13 -15.91 -7.51
C THR A 229 -13.20 -17.12 -7.38
N GLU A 230 -13.72 -18.33 -7.60
CA GLU A 230 -12.99 -19.59 -7.51
C GLU A 230 -11.95 -19.73 -8.63
N GLN A 231 -12.27 -19.18 -9.82
CA GLN A 231 -11.32 -19.11 -10.93
C GLN A 231 -10.15 -18.18 -10.58
N TRP A 232 -10.43 -17.01 -10.01
CA TRP A 232 -9.39 -16.08 -9.56
C TRP A 232 -8.55 -16.69 -8.43
N LEU A 233 -9.20 -17.31 -7.43
CA LEU A 233 -8.54 -17.99 -6.31
C LEU A 233 -7.54 -19.04 -6.80
N SER A 234 -7.93 -19.82 -7.82
CA SER A 234 -7.05 -20.82 -8.43
C SER A 234 -5.81 -20.19 -9.08
N GLY A 235 -5.97 -19.08 -9.79
CA GLY A 235 -4.86 -18.32 -10.38
C GLY A 235 -3.94 -17.70 -9.32
N ALA A 236 -4.51 -17.07 -8.29
CA ALA A 236 -3.77 -16.46 -7.19
C ALA A 236 -2.94 -17.50 -6.40
N ASN A 237 -3.53 -18.66 -6.11
CA ASN A 237 -2.83 -19.75 -5.43
C ASN A 237 -1.69 -20.33 -6.28
N ALA A 238 -1.87 -20.45 -7.60
CA ALA A 238 -0.82 -20.92 -8.50
C ALA A 238 0.39 -19.95 -8.54
N ALA A 239 0.12 -18.64 -8.57
CA ALA A 239 1.15 -17.61 -8.47
C ALA A 239 1.87 -17.67 -7.11
N LEU A 240 1.12 -17.69 -6.00
CA LEU A 240 1.68 -17.78 -4.64
C LEU A 240 2.62 -18.99 -4.50
N ALA A 241 2.17 -20.18 -4.90
CA ALA A 241 2.95 -21.41 -4.79
C ALA A 241 4.28 -21.31 -5.56
N THR A 242 4.25 -20.71 -6.76
CA THR A 242 5.43 -20.58 -7.61
C THR A 242 6.40 -19.52 -7.10
N ILE A 243 5.90 -18.40 -6.57
CA ILE A 243 6.71 -17.37 -5.91
C ILE A 243 7.48 -17.99 -4.73
N ARG A 244 6.81 -18.80 -3.90
CA ARG A 244 7.46 -19.48 -2.77
C ARG A 244 8.43 -20.56 -3.22
N SER A 245 8.10 -21.30 -4.28
CA SER A 245 9.02 -22.29 -4.87
C SER A 245 10.29 -21.66 -5.48
N ALA A 246 10.22 -20.39 -5.91
CA ALA A 246 11.38 -19.60 -6.35
C ALA A 246 12.27 -19.10 -5.19
N ASN A 247 11.96 -19.47 -3.94
CA ASN A 247 12.61 -19.01 -2.71
C ASN A 247 12.53 -17.49 -2.50
N ALA A 248 11.45 -16.86 -2.96
CA ALA A 248 11.19 -15.46 -2.68
C ALA A 248 10.43 -15.30 -1.35
N SER A 249 11.02 -14.58 -0.40
CA SER A 249 10.43 -14.29 0.91
C SER A 249 9.76 -12.92 0.99
N ASN A 250 9.58 -12.25 -0.15
CA ASN A 250 8.88 -10.97 -0.25
C ASN A 250 7.45 -11.06 0.29
N VAL A 251 6.95 -9.93 0.79
CA VAL A 251 5.54 -9.76 1.18
C VAL A 251 4.67 -9.85 -0.10
N LEU A 252 3.50 -10.48 0.02
CA LEU A 252 2.43 -10.46 -0.98
C LEU A 252 1.21 -9.74 -0.41
#